data_AF-A0A7S2QPA2-F1
#
_entry.id   AF-A0A7S2QPA2-F1
#
_cell.length_a   1.000
_cell.length_b   1.000
_cell.length_c   1.000
_cell.angle_alpha   90.00
_cell.angle_beta   90.00
_cell.angle_gamma   90.00
#
_symmetry.space_group_name_H-M   'P 1'
#
loop_
_entity.id
_entity.type
_entity.pdbx_description
1 polymer ?
#
loop_
_entity_poly.entity_id
_entity_poly.type
_entity_poly.pdbx_seq_one_letter_code
_entity_poly.pdbx_strand_id
1 'polypeptide(L)'
;MDRSDFLEDDAFDAEGDLHPVHPLSFAPNAPVPGKAWKVQLQPATGQARFLDPRPGKAADNLVGVVAFSKGDREEPWDEVFAASFLGNSYDLGHQGLQVRVEGATCLLPVCTCYQERLAFRNAEAAFHALKFWRRGKATEFEQLTGAEAELQCGHLEHFEDPELAGFGSPFQAMLHVLQAKFARGTNCAAGLLETDPDFLLHHAWANAWSDGFDGSGPNWLGMALMLVRDELVAPAGSRPRGEWTQFIEGCVDINTGKPLTFQSARVWQDMVVSAARAVNKAGASAAEGKKINPSEVAALQAP
;
A
#
# COMPACT_ATOMS: atom_id res chain seq x y z
N MET A 1 -5.65 31.95 -14.08
CA MET A 1 -4.64 31.14 -14.78
C MET A 1 -4.91 29.72 -14.40
N ASP A 2 -5.24 28.94 -15.42
CA ASP A 2 -5.85 27.61 -15.38
C ASP A 2 -4.91 26.56 -14.79
N ARG A 3 -5.46 25.56 -14.10
CA ARG A 3 -4.76 24.44 -13.44
C ARG A 3 -5.28 23.11 -14.00
N SER A 4 -5.35 23.05 -15.32
CA SER A 4 -5.53 21.84 -16.10
C SER A 4 -4.27 21.67 -16.95
N ASP A 5 -3.83 20.42 -17.14
CA ASP A 5 -2.62 19.97 -17.84
C ASP A 5 -1.44 19.57 -16.93
N PHE A 6 -1.60 18.42 -16.27
CA PHE A 6 -0.50 17.50 -15.94
C PHE A 6 -1.00 16.07 -16.21
N LEU A 7 -1.29 15.82 -17.48
CA LEU A 7 -1.28 14.48 -18.07
C LEU A 7 -0.26 14.56 -19.20
N GLU A 8 1.02 14.57 -18.84
CA GLU A 8 2.08 14.36 -19.82
C GLU A 8 2.25 12.85 -20.04
N ASP A 9 1.91 12.46 -21.27
CA ASP A 9 2.24 11.21 -21.93
C ASP A 9 3.77 11.00 -21.94
N ASP A 10 4.32 10.34 -20.92
CA ASP A 10 5.66 9.77 -21.01
C ASP A 10 5.57 8.36 -21.60
N ALA A 11 5.47 8.32 -22.94
CA ALA A 11 5.92 7.18 -23.72
C ALA A 11 7.45 7.06 -23.58
N PHE A 12 7.87 6.38 -22.53
CA PHE A 12 9.28 6.10 -22.26
C PHE A 12 9.76 4.96 -23.17
N ASP A 13 10.38 5.31 -24.30
CA ASP A 13 11.13 4.37 -25.13
C ASP A 13 12.36 3.87 -24.35
N ALA A 14 12.23 2.69 -23.74
CA ALA A 14 13.27 2.02 -23.00
C ALA A 14 13.92 0.91 -23.83
N GLU A 15 14.85 1.27 -24.73
CA GLU A 15 15.94 0.37 -25.09
C GLU A 15 17.13 0.67 -24.17
N GLY A 16 17.11 0.06 -22.99
CA GLY A 16 18.20 0.11 -22.01
C GLY A 16 18.69 -1.30 -21.71
N ASP A 17 19.99 -1.52 -21.90
CA ASP A 17 20.68 -2.78 -21.62
C ASP A 17 20.30 -3.37 -20.25
N LEU A 18 19.75 -4.59 -20.29
CA LEU A 18 19.40 -5.36 -19.10
C LEU A 18 20.69 -5.80 -18.39
N HIS A 19 21.13 -5.02 -17.40
CA HIS A 19 22.14 -5.50 -16.45
C HIS A 19 21.62 -6.73 -15.70
N PRO A 20 22.47 -7.73 -15.42
CA PRO A 20 22.08 -8.91 -14.67
C PRO A 20 21.67 -8.52 -13.25
N VAL A 21 20.38 -8.62 -12.97
CA VAL A 21 19.78 -8.39 -11.65
C VAL A 21 20.19 -9.53 -10.73
N HIS A 22 20.84 -9.19 -9.62
CA HIS A 22 21.08 -10.15 -8.55
C HIS A 22 19.73 -10.53 -7.90
N PRO A 23 19.43 -11.83 -7.69
CA PRO A 23 18.27 -12.22 -6.91
C PRO A 23 18.45 -11.66 -5.50
N LEU A 24 17.58 -10.71 -5.12
CA LEU A 24 17.58 -10.10 -3.80
C LEU A 24 17.28 -11.17 -2.76
N SER A 25 18.30 -11.53 -1.98
CA SER A 25 18.16 -12.36 -0.78
C SER A 25 17.68 -11.45 0.34
N PHE A 26 16.36 -11.36 0.55
CA PHE A 26 15.77 -10.59 1.64
C PHE A 26 16.07 -11.27 2.98
N ALA A 27 16.99 -10.72 3.76
CA ALA A 27 17.14 -11.11 5.16
C ALA A 27 15.94 -10.56 5.95
N PRO A 28 15.22 -11.40 6.71
CA PRO A 28 14.05 -10.95 7.47
C PRO A 28 14.45 -9.92 8.54
N ASN A 29 13.74 -8.80 8.60
CA ASN A 29 13.87 -7.86 9.71
C ASN A 29 13.43 -8.54 11.01
N ALA A 30 14.34 -8.67 11.97
CA ALA A 30 14.01 -9.18 13.29
C ALA A 30 13.12 -8.17 14.04
N PRO A 31 12.01 -8.61 14.67
CA PRO A 31 11.15 -7.71 15.43
C PRO A 31 11.89 -7.11 16.64
N VAL A 32 11.65 -5.83 16.93
CA VAL A 32 12.16 -5.17 18.13
C VAL A 32 11.27 -5.56 19.32
N PRO A 33 11.82 -6.02 20.45
CA PRO A 33 11.03 -6.32 21.64
C PRO A 33 10.52 -5.02 22.30
N GLY A 34 9.28 -4.64 22.00
CA GLY A 34 8.55 -3.53 22.62
C GLY A 34 7.31 -3.99 23.38
N LYS A 35 6.92 -3.25 24.43
CA LYS A 35 5.79 -3.54 25.32
C LYS A 35 4.47 -3.58 24.51
N ALA A 36 3.92 -4.78 24.29
CA ALA A 36 2.79 -4.99 23.39
C ALA A 36 1.50 -4.32 23.89
N TRP A 37 1.06 -3.25 23.22
CA TRP A 37 -0.33 -2.84 23.26
C TRP A 37 -1.09 -3.80 22.34
N LYS A 38 -1.98 -4.61 22.92
CA LYS A 38 -2.85 -5.52 22.15
C LYS A 38 -4.00 -4.73 21.51
N VAL A 39 -3.68 -3.80 20.62
CA VAL A 39 -4.68 -3.35 19.65
C VAL A 39 -4.77 -4.48 18.64
N GLN A 40 -5.85 -5.27 18.72
CA GLN A 40 -6.09 -6.33 17.76
C GLN A 40 -6.57 -5.68 16.46
N LEU A 41 -5.73 -5.73 15.43
CA LEU A 41 -6.05 -5.22 14.10
C LEU A 41 -6.91 -6.26 13.39
N GLN A 42 -8.24 -6.07 13.39
CA GLN A 42 -9.20 -7.00 12.83
C GLN A 42 -10.01 -6.30 11.73
N PRO A 43 -9.72 -6.58 10.44
CA PRO A 43 -10.52 -6.05 9.35
C PRO A 43 -11.93 -6.68 9.37
N ALA A 44 -12.95 -5.87 9.08
CA ALA A 44 -14.31 -6.33 8.84
C ALA A 44 -14.43 -6.82 7.39
N THR A 45 -14.20 -8.13 7.21
CA THR A 45 -14.29 -8.81 5.91
C THR A 45 -15.75 -9.03 5.48
N GLY A 46 -15.95 -9.30 4.19
CA GLY A 46 -17.26 -9.67 3.65
C GLY A 46 -18.32 -8.55 3.53
N GLN A 47 -17.98 -7.30 3.87
CA GLN A 47 -18.90 -6.15 3.74
C GLN A 47 -19.22 -5.80 2.28
N ALA A 48 -18.28 -6.08 1.38
CA ALA A 48 -18.43 -5.96 -0.07
C ALA A 48 -17.92 -7.23 -0.74
N ARG A 49 -18.52 -7.61 -1.87
CA ARG A 49 -18.14 -8.79 -2.65
C ARG A 49 -18.30 -8.54 -4.14
N PHE A 50 -17.46 -9.15 -4.96
CA PHE A 50 -17.54 -9.10 -6.42
C PHE A 50 -17.12 -10.45 -7.03
N LEU A 51 -17.30 -10.61 -8.35
CA LEU A 51 -16.92 -11.83 -9.06
C LEU A 51 -15.41 -12.09 -8.93
N ASP A 52 -15.05 -13.27 -8.46
CA ASP A 52 -13.67 -13.67 -8.26
C ASP A 52 -12.94 -13.83 -9.61
N PRO A 53 -11.94 -12.98 -9.93
CA PRO A 53 -11.30 -12.98 -11.24
C PRO A 53 -10.23 -14.07 -11.36
N ARG A 54 -9.90 -14.77 -10.27
CA ARG A 54 -8.78 -15.73 -10.25
C ARG A 54 -9.09 -16.96 -11.11
N PRO A 55 -8.08 -17.54 -11.80
CA PRO A 55 -8.29 -18.71 -12.65
C PRO A 55 -8.85 -19.90 -11.87
N GLY A 56 -9.73 -20.68 -12.51
CA GLY A 56 -10.29 -21.91 -11.93
C GLY A 56 -11.44 -21.71 -10.94
N LYS A 57 -11.87 -20.46 -10.71
CA LYS A 57 -13.07 -20.17 -9.94
C LYS A 57 -14.32 -20.30 -10.82
N ALA A 58 -15.44 -20.70 -10.24
CA ALA A 58 -16.72 -20.74 -10.94
C ALA A 58 -17.16 -19.33 -11.36
N ALA A 59 -17.92 -19.21 -12.45
CA ALA A 59 -18.33 -17.92 -13.02
C ALA A 59 -19.24 -17.09 -12.07
N ASP A 60 -19.81 -17.72 -11.06
CA ASP A 60 -20.65 -17.13 -10.02
C ASP A 60 -19.94 -17.05 -8.65
N ASN A 61 -18.67 -17.43 -8.58
CA ASN A 61 -17.91 -17.36 -7.33
C ASN A 61 -17.64 -15.90 -6.95
N LEU A 62 -17.93 -15.55 -5.69
CA LEU A 62 -17.73 -14.21 -5.16
C LEU A 62 -16.59 -14.19 -4.14
N VAL A 63 -15.67 -13.24 -4.29
CA VAL A 63 -14.63 -12.92 -3.32
C VAL A 63 -14.98 -11.63 -2.57
N GLY A 64 -14.58 -11.52 -1.31
CA GLY A 64 -14.77 -10.29 -0.54
C GLY A 64 -13.84 -9.18 -1.00
N VAL A 65 -14.15 -7.96 -0.57
CA VAL A 65 -13.28 -6.78 -0.71
C VAL A 65 -13.08 -6.19 0.67
N VAL A 66 -11.84 -5.84 1.00
CA VAL A 66 -11.49 -5.03 2.18
C VAL A 66 -10.97 -3.69 1.66
N ALA A 67 -11.75 -2.63 1.84
CA ALA A 67 -11.36 -1.29 1.46
C ALA A 67 -10.70 -0.54 2.62
N PHE A 68 -9.76 0.34 2.29
CA PHE A 68 -9.04 1.17 3.26
C PHE A 68 -8.57 2.48 2.61
N SER A 69 -8.34 3.52 3.42
CA SER A 69 -7.75 4.80 2.99
C SER A 69 -6.26 4.93 3.32
N LYS A 70 -5.58 5.85 2.64
CA LYS A 70 -4.23 6.33 2.99
C LYS A 70 -4.26 7.32 4.17
N GLY A 71 -5.33 8.11 4.31
CA GLY A 71 -5.29 9.43 4.93
C GLY A 71 -5.02 9.46 6.45
N ASP A 72 -4.57 10.63 6.91
CA ASP A 72 -4.46 10.98 8.35
C ASP A 72 -5.85 11.15 9.02
N ARG A 73 -6.93 11.00 8.24
CA ARG A 73 -8.32 11.05 8.69
C ARG A 73 -8.99 9.76 8.29
N GLU A 74 -9.81 9.24 9.20
CA GLU A 74 -10.69 8.11 8.90
C GLU A 74 -11.72 8.55 7.87
N GLU A 75 -11.82 7.77 6.80
CA GLU A 75 -12.84 7.91 5.79
C GLU A 75 -14.00 6.95 6.06
N PRO A 76 -15.20 7.14 5.48
CA PRO A 76 -16.35 6.29 5.77
C PRO A 76 -16.12 4.79 5.57
N TRP A 77 -15.26 4.40 4.62
CA TRP A 77 -14.91 2.99 4.41
C TRP A 77 -13.95 2.45 5.48
N ASP A 78 -13.11 3.27 6.12
CA ASP A 78 -12.27 2.79 7.22
C ASP A 78 -13.13 2.35 8.41
N GLU A 79 -14.27 3.01 8.65
CA GLU A 79 -15.26 2.56 9.64
C GLU A 79 -15.98 1.26 9.23
N VAL A 80 -16.33 1.12 7.95
CA VAL A 80 -17.07 -0.05 7.44
C VAL A 80 -16.20 -1.30 7.45
N PHE A 81 -14.94 -1.16 7.04
CA PHE A 81 -14.02 -2.29 6.82
C PHE A 81 -12.99 -2.45 7.94
N ALA A 82 -12.91 -1.52 8.90
CA ALA A 82 -11.99 -1.57 10.05
C ALA A 82 -10.52 -1.88 9.64
N ALA A 83 -10.09 -1.34 8.50
CA ALA A 83 -8.86 -1.74 7.82
C ALA A 83 -7.88 -0.58 7.58
N SER A 84 -8.04 0.56 8.28
CA SER A 84 -7.15 1.73 8.16
C SER A 84 -5.67 1.40 8.41
N PHE A 85 -5.37 0.35 9.19
CA PHE A 85 -4.01 -0.13 9.42
C PHE A 85 -3.29 -0.62 8.16
N LEU A 86 -4.01 -0.89 7.08
CA LEU A 86 -3.44 -1.22 5.78
C LEU A 86 -2.81 0.01 5.10
N GLY A 87 -3.33 1.22 5.35
CA GLY A 87 -2.87 2.47 4.76
C GLY A 87 -1.43 2.88 5.13
N ASN A 88 -0.77 3.62 4.24
CA ASN A 88 0.63 4.00 4.43
C ASN A 88 0.86 4.97 5.60
N SER A 89 -0.09 5.86 5.86
CA SER A 89 0.02 6.86 6.92
C SER A 89 -0.39 6.34 8.30
N TYR A 90 -0.79 5.06 8.41
CA TYR A 90 -1.16 4.47 9.69
C TYR A 90 -0.02 4.62 10.70
N ASP A 91 -0.31 5.25 11.83
CA ASP A 91 0.66 5.59 12.85
C ASP A 91 1.08 4.35 13.65
N LEU A 92 2.32 3.90 13.44
CA LEU A 92 2.92 2.80 14.20
C LEU A 92 3.63 3.30 15.47
N GLY A 93 3.59 4.61 15.72
CA GLY A 93 4.31 5.27 16.80
C GLY A 93 5.78 5.51 16.50
N HIS A 94 6.47 6.14 17.44
CA HIS A 94 7.89 6.46 17.32
C HIS A 94 8.73 5.19 17.07
N GLN A 95 9.48 5.16 15.97
CA GLN A 95 10.27 4.00 15.52
C GLN A 95 9.45 2.72 15.29
N GLY A 96 8.16 2.84 14.95
CA GLY A 96 7.27 1.71 14.74
C GLY A 96 7.57 0.86 13.50
N LEU A 97 8.30 1.41 12.52
CA LEU A 97 8.69 0.74 11.28
C LEU A 97 10.20 0.81 11.07
N GLN A 98 10.90 -0.32 11.02
CA GLN A 98 12.32 -0.35 10.66
C GLN A 98 12.52 -0.71 9.20
N VAL A 99 13.13 0.19 8.42
CA VAL A 99 13.51 -0.05 7.04
C VAL A 99 15.01 -0.17 6.93
N ARG A 100 15.46 -1.18 6.20
CA ARG A 100 16.87 -1.42 5.89
C ARG A 100 17.09 -1.24 4.40
N VAL A 101 18.14 -0.52 4.02
CA VAL A 101 18.63 -0.43 2.64
C VAL A 101 20.01 -1.06 2.60
N GLU A 102 20.19 -2.10 1.78
CA GLU A 102 21.48 -2.77 1.63
C GLU A 102 22.27 -2.20 0.44
N GLY A 103 23.59 -2.20 0.53
CA GLY A 103 24.47 -1.89 -0.60
C GLY A 103 24.45 -0.44 -1.10
N ALA A 104 23.57 0.41 -0.56
CA ALA A 104 23.61 1.83 -0.84
C ALA A 104 24.89 2.42 -0.21
N THR A 105 25.69 3.09 -1.02
CA THR A 105 26.77 3.95 -0.52
C THR A 105 26.29 5.39 -0.62
N CYS A 106 26.74 6.24 0.30
CA CYS A 106 26.52 7.67 0.10
C CYS A 106 27.21 8.09 -1.21
N LEU A 107 26.56 8.95 -1.98
CA LEU A 107 27.17 9.51 -3.20
C LEU A 107 28.43 10.35 -2.91
N LEU A 108 28.68 10.66 -1.63
CA LEU A 108 29.89 11.33 -1.18
C LEU A 108 30.92 10.29 -0.69
N PRO A 109 32.15 10.27 -1.25
CA PRO A 109 33.16 9.21 -1.04
C PRO A 109 33.60 8.96 0.42
N VAL A 110 33.25 9.85 1.36
CA VAL A 110 33.66 9.78 2.77
C VAL A 110 32.52 10.26 3.70
N CYS A 111 31.25 9.94 3.38
CA CYS A 111 30.15 10.34 4.26
C CYS A 111 29.91 9.33 5.38
N THR A 112 30.03 9.77 6.63
CA THR A 112 29.52 9.05 7.81
C THR A 112 28.02 9.27 8.03
N CYS A 113 27.35 10.01 7.13
CA CYS A 113 25.92 10.27 7.20
C CYS A 113 25.05 9.08 6.78
N TYR A 114 25.64 8.06 6.16
CA TYR A 114 24.90 6.91 5.69
C TYR A 114 24.53 5.98 6.85
N GLN A 115 23.25 5.64 6.93
CA GLN A 115 22.74 4.63 7.84
C GLN A 115 22.06 3.53 7.00
N GLU A 116 22.44 2.28 7.19
CA GLU A 116 21.79 1.14 6.52
C GLU A 116 20.36 0.92 7.02
N ARG A 117 20.07 1.36 8.25
CA ARG A 117 18.79 1.12 8.92
C ARG A 117 18.31 2.40 9.55
N LEU A 118 17.07 2.76 9.25
CA LEU A 118 16.35 3.86 9.88
C LEU A 118 15.00 3.36 10.38
N ALA A 119 14.43 4.11 11.32
CA ALA A 119 13.18 3.77 11.94
C ALA A 119 12.18 4.92 11.76
N PHE A 120 11.03 4.60 11.22
CA PHE A 120 10.01 5.56 10.80
C PHE A 120 8.73 5.37 11.60
N ARG A 121 7.94 6.43 11.67
CA ARG A 121 6.62 6.43 12.31
C ARG A 121 5.56 5.68 11.51
N ASN A 122 5.64 5.72 10.18
CA ASN A 122 4.69 5.10 9.26
C ASN A 122 5.37 4.76 7.92
N ALA A 123 4.65 4.06 7.04
CA ALA A 123 5.17 3.62 5.74
C ALA A 123 5.30 4.76 4.72
N GLU A 124 4.43 5.77 4.79
CA GLU A 124 4.50 6.94 3.90
C GLU A 124 5.81 7.72 4.10
N ALA A 125 6.17 7.98 5.35
CA ALA A 125 7.42 8.61 5.74
C ALA A 125 8.64 7.79 5.30
N ALA A 126 8.60 6.48 5.52
CA ALA A 126 9.67 5.59 5.07
C ALA A 126 9.84 5.59 3.54
N PHE A 127 8.74 5.55 2.79
CA PHE A 127 8.77 5.57 1.33
C PHE A 127 9.34 6.87 0.79
N HIS A 128 8.90 8.03 1.30
CA HIS A 128 9.49 9.32 0.92
C HIS A 128 10.97 9.41 1.30
N ALA A 129 11.37 8.85 2.45
CA ALA A 129 12.77 8.82 2.87
C ALA A 129 13.68 8.07 1.89
N LEU A 130 13.19 7.02 1.22
CA LEU A 130 13.96 6.28 0.21
C LEU A 130 14.43 7.19 -0.94
N LYS A 131 13.64 8.20 -1.31
CA LYS A 131 14.02 9.20 -2.31
C LYS A 131 15.20 10.06 -1.87
N PHE A 132 15.55 10.11 -0.59
CA PHE A 132 16.60 10.98 -0.07
C PHE A 132 17.67 10.24 0.73
N TRP A 133 17.65 8.91 0.68
CA TRP A 133 18.52 8.04 1.48
C TRP A 133 20.00 8.25 1.17
N ARG A 134 20.39 8.13 -0.12
CA ARG A 134 21.80 8.27 -0.55
C ARG A 134 22.35 9.69 -0.38
N ARG A 135 21.47 10.67 -0.21
CA ARG A 135 21.81 12.09 0.05
C ARG A 135 21.87 12.44 1.54
N GLY A 136 21.66 11.48 2.43
CA GLY A 136 21.79 11.66 3.88
C GLY A 136 20.67 12.49 4.52
N LYS A 137 19.50 12.61 3.86
CA LYS A 137 18.34 13.34 4.39
C LYS A 137 17.19 12.45 4.85
N ALA A 138 17.32 11.12 4.73
CA ALA A 138 16.27 10.19 5.13
C ALA A 138 15.87 10.31 6.61
N THR A 139 16.79 10.72 7.49
CA THR A 139 16.50 10.93 8.92
C THR A 139 15.50 12.08 9.16
N GLU A 140 15.37 13.02 8.21
CA GLU A 140 14.39 14.12 8.29
C GLU A 140 12.93 13.61 8.27
N PHE A 141 12.71 12.36 7.86
CA PHE A 141 11.38 11.76 7.73
C PHE A 141 10.98 10.85 8.91
N GLU A 142 11.90 10.48 9.82
CA GLU A 142 11.67 9.42 10.82
C GLU A 142 10.41 9.63 11.68
N GLN A 143 10.12 10.88 12.03
CA GLN A 143 9.05 11.23 12.99
C GLN A 143 7.82 11.86 12.36
N LEU A 144 7.81 12.04 11.03
CA LEU A 144 6.75 12.74 10.32
C LEU A 144 5.49 11.87 10.21
N THR A 145 4.32 12.51 10.27
CA THR A 145 3.07 11.88 9.82
C THR A 145 3.08 11.65 8.30
N GLY A 146 2.08 10.97 7.75
CA GLY A 146 1.97 10.79 6.31
C GLY A 146 1.88 12.13 5.56
N ALA A 147 1.01 13.04 6.02
CA ALA A 147 0.89 14.36 5.38
C ALA A 147 2.16 15.23 5.55
N GLU A 148 2.81 15.17 6.70
CA GLU A 148 4.08 15.90 6.91
C GLU A 148 5.20 15.36 6.03
N ALA A 149 5.28 14.05 5.82
CA ALA A 149 6.25 13.44 4.93
C ALA A 149 6.02 13.83 3.46
N GLU A 150 4.76 13.86 3.01
CA GLU A 150 4.40 14.32 1.67
C GLU A 150 4.81 15.78 1.46
N LEU A 151 4.53 16.65 2.44
CA LEU A 151 4.95 18.06 2.41
C LEU A 151 6.49 18.20 2.40
N GLN A 152 7.19 17.46 3.25
CA GLN A 152 8.65 17.49 3.31
C GLN A 152 9.29 16.98 2.02
N CYS A 153 8.70 15.97 1.37
CA CYS A 153 9.13 15.50 0.06
C CYS A 153 9.06 16.63 -0.98
N GLY A 154 7.98 17.42 -0.97
CA GLY A 154 7.84 18.59 -1.85
C GLY A 154 8.88 19.68 -1.58
N HIS A 155 9.25 19.94 -0.32
CA HIS A 155 10.32 20.89 0.00
C HIS A 155 11.71 20.44 -0.47
N LEU A 156 11.91 19.14 -0.65
CA LEU A 156 13.16 18.55 -1.10
C LEU A 156 13.13 18.17 -2.59
N GLU A 157 12.14 18.67 -3.34
CA GLU A 157 12.06 18.46 -4.78
C GLU A 157 13.40 18.79 -5.47
N HIS A 158 13.73 18.02 -6.52
CA HIS A 158 15.02 18.04 -7.23
C HIS A 158 16.23 17.45 -6.47
N PHE A 159 16.08 17.11 -5.18
CA PHE A 159 17.09 16.36 -4.42
C PHE A 159 16.82 14.86 -4.38
N GLU A 160 15.86 14.37 -5.16
CA GLU A 160 15.51 12.95 -5.19
C GLU A 160 16.65 12.09 -5.77
N ASP A 161 16.77 10.88 -5.23
CA ASP A 161 17.51 9.76 -5.76
C ASP A 161 16.59 8.99 -6.71
N PRO A 162 16.83 9.03 -8.03
CA PRO A 162 15.96 8.38 -9.01
C PRO A 162 15.97 6.85 -8.86
N GLU A 163 17.01 6.26 -8.25
CA GLU A 163 17.06 4.83 -7.98
C GLU A 163 16.30 4.43 -6.71
N LEU A 164 15.77 5.40 -5.95
CA LEU A 164 15.05 5.19 -4.71
C LEU A 164 15.87 4.33 -3.73
N ALA A 165 17.10 4.74 -3.45
CA ALA A 165 18.05 4.00 -2.64
C ALA A 165 18.51 2.65 -3.25
N GLY A 166 18.22 2.38 -4.52
CA GLY A 166 18.64 1.16 -5.25
C GLY A 166 17.51 0.17 -5.53
N PHE A 167 16.26 0.49 -5.20
CA PHE A 167 15.11 -0.38 -5.49
C PHE A 167 14.63 -0.29 -6.95
N GLY A 168 15.09 0.71 -7.71
CA GLY A 168 14.90 0.81 -9.16
C GLY A 168 13.51 1.31 -9.60
N SER A 169 12.44 0.98 -8.89
CA SER A 169 11.09 1.49 -9.20
C SER A 169 10.32 1.92 -7.95
N PRO A 170 9.36 2.88 -8.07
CA PRO A 170 8.46 3.24 -6.98
C PRO A 170 7.69 2.04 -6.41
N PHE A 171 7.29 1.11 -7.28
CA PHE A 171 6.55 -0.09 -6.86
C PHE A 171 7.41 -0.99 -5.97
N GLN A 172 8.65 -1.29 -6.37
CA GLN A 172 9.58 -2.12 -5.59
C GLN A 172 10.00 -1.43 -4.28
N ALA A 173 10.26 -0.13 -4.32
CA ALA A 173 10.56 0.65 -3.13
C ALA A 173 9.42 0.58 -2.11
N MET A 174 8.16 0.76 -2.55
CA MET A 174 7.00 0.63 -1.65
C MET A 174 6.81 -0.82 -1.17
N LEU A 175 6.93 -1.81 -2.07
CA LEU A 175 6.80 -3.22 -1.69
C LEU A 175 7.78 -3.59 -0.57
N HIS A 176 9.03 -3.11 -0.65
CA HIS A 176 10.03 -3.29 0.40
C HIS A 176 9.63 -2.63 1.74
N VAL A 177 9.09 -1.41 1.69
CA VAL A 177 8.58 -0.72 2.88
C VAL A 177 7.40 -1.49 3.50
N LEU A 178 6.50 -2.03 2.68
CA LEU A 178 5.36 -2.83 3.14
C LEU A 178 5.81 -4.16 3.74
N GLN A 179 6.78 -4.84 3.13
CA GLN A 179 7.38 -6.06 3.71
C GLN A 179 7.96 -5.79 5.11
N ALA A 180 8.57 -4.61 5.31
CA ALA A 180 9.05 -4.20 6.63
C ALA A 180 7.91 -3.92 7.62
N LYS A 181 6.85 -3.22 7.20
CA LYS A 181 5.66 -2.91 8.04
C LYS A 181 4.91 -4.17 8.46
N PHE A 182 4.73 -5.10 7.52
CA PHE A 182 3.99 -6.33 7.71
C PHE A 182 4.93 -7.52 7.96
N ALA A 183 6.14 -7.29 8.48
CA ALA A 183 7.07 -8.35 8.81
C ALA A 183 6.46 -9.35 9.81
N ARG A 184 6.78 -10.64 9.64
CA ARG A 184 6.24 -11.72 10.49
C ARG A 184 6.38 -11.42 11.98
N GLY A 185 5.30 -11.65 12.72
CA GLY A 185 5.24 -11.43 14.16
C GLY A 185 4.83 -10.01 14.57
N THR A 186 4.62 -9.09 13.62
CA THR A 186 4.00 -7.78 13.92
C THR A 186 2.47 -7.91 14.01
N ASN A 187 1.82 -6.99 14.74
CA ASN A 187 0.35 -6.92 14.76
C ASN A 187 -0.22 -6.63 13.37
N CYS A 188 0.47 -5.80 12.56
CA CYS A 188 0.08 -5.52 11.19
C CYS A 188 0.08 -6.78 10.34
N ALA A 189 1.10 -7.63 10.45
CA ALA A 189 1.16 -8.92 9.75
C ALA A 189 -0.03 -9.82 10.11
N ALA A 190 -0.38 -9.90 11.40
CA ALA A 190 -1.56 -10.64 11.85
C ALA A 190 -2.84 -10.07 11.23
N GLY A 191 -3.05 -8.76 11.28
CA GLY A 191 -4.23 -8.13 10.68
C GLY A 191 -4.30 -8.29 9.16
N LEU A 192 -3.16 -8.25 8.45
CA LEU A 192 -3.11 -8.48 7.01
C LEU A 192 -3.50 -9.91 6.64
N LEU A 193 -3.09 -10.90 7.44
CA LEU A 193 -3.45 -12.30 7.22
C LEU A 193 -4.97 -12.54 7.40
N GLU A 194 -5.63 -11.81 8.31
CA GLU A 194 -7.09 -11.88 8.49
C GLU A 194 -7.88 -11.36 7.28
N THR A 195 -7.23 -10.70 6.32
CA THR A 195 -7.88 -10.27 5.08
C THR A 195 -7.95 -11.38 4.02
N ASP A 196 -7.32 -12.54 4.23
CA ASP A 196 -7.39 -13.63 3.24
C ASP A 196 -8.80 -14.25 3.21
N PRO A 197 -9.41 -14.51 2.03
CA PRO A 197 -8.87 -14.38 0.66
C PRO A 197 -9.31 -13.11 -0.07
N ASP A 198 -9.73 -12.07 0.65
CA ASP A 198 -10.38 -10.88 0.09
C ASP A 198 -9.42 -10.05 -0.79
N PHE A 199 -10.01 -9.32 -1.74
CA PHE A 199 -9.32 -8.32 -2.53
C PHE A 199 -9.08 -7.06 -1.72
N LEU A 200 -7.86 -6.53 -1.72
CA LEU A 200 -7.51 -5.32 -1.00
C LEU A 200 -7.64 -4.10 -1.92
N LEU A 201 -8.48 -3.14 -1.54
CA LEU A 201 -8.77 -1.95 -2.33
C LEU A 201 -8.38 -0.68 -1.57
N HIS A 202 -7.35 0.02 -2.05
CA HIS A 202 -7.03 1.35 -1.56
C HIS A 202 -8.01 2.36 -2.19
N HIS A 203 -9.06 2.68 -1.44
CA HIS A 203 -10.18 3.48 -1.90
C HIS A 203 -9.96 4.95 -1.57
N ALA A 204 -9.42 5.70 -2.51
CA ALA A 204 -9.02 7.10 -2.31
C ALA A 204 -9.01 7.86 -3.65
N TRP A 205 -8.78 9.19 -3.60
CA TRP A 205 -8.64 10.01 -4.81
C TRP A 205 -7.58 9.45 -5.76
N ALA A 206 -7.81 9.66 -7.06
CA ALA A 206 -7.09 9.00 -8.14
C ALA A 206 -5.59 9.32 -8.13
N ASN A 207 -4.79 8.27 -7.98
CA ASN A 207 -3.37 8.22 -8.32
C ASN A 207 -3.00 6.75 -8.62
N ALA A 208 -1.73 6.47 -8.91
CA ALA A 208 -1.29 5.10 -9.19
C ALA A 208 -1.47 4.13 -7.99
N TRP A 209 -1.52 4.64 -6.76
CA TRP A 209 -1.62 3.83 -5.55
C TRP A 209 -3.06 3.47 -5.16
N SER A 210 -4.06 4.20 -5.67
CA SER A 210 -5.47 4.05 -5.33
C SER A 210 -6.30 3.58 -6.51
N ASP A 211 -7.59 3.33 -6.25
CA ASP A 211 -8.59 3.03 -7.27
C ASP A 211 -9.28 4.27 -7.85
N GLY A 212 -9.05 5.47 -7.31
CA GLY A 212 -9.73 6.70 -7.78
C GLY A 212 -11.20 6.82 -7.40
N PHE A 213 -11.68 6.10 -6.39
CA PHE A 213 -13.10 5.98 -5.97
C PHE A 213 -14.04 5.26 -6.93
N ASP A 214 -13.82 5.42 -8.24
CA ASP A 214 -14.64 4.79 -9.28
C ASP A 214 -13.99 3.55 -9.90
N GLY A 215 -12.76 3.24 -9.45
CA GLY A 215 -11.94 2.19 -10.02
C GLY A 215 -11.23 2.60 -11.30
N SER A 216 -11.01 3.89 -11.56
CA SER A 216 -10.16 4.39 -12.66
C SER A 216 -8.65 4.25 -12.37
N GLY A 217 -8.25 4.23 -11.10
CA GLY A 217 -6.87 4.02 -10.68
C GLY A 217 -6.47 2.54 -10.66
N PRO A 218 -5.17 2.21 -10.71
CA PRO A 218 -4.71 0.83 -10.82
C PRO A 218 -4.55 0.13 -9.45
N ASN A 219 -4.81 0.80 -8.33
CA ASN A 219 -4.77 0.20 -6.98
C ASN A 219 -3.44 -0.49 -6.64
N TRP A 220 -2.29 0.15 -6.92
CA TRP A 220 -0.98 -0.46 -6.65
C TRP A 220 -0.75 -0.78 -5.18
N LEU A 221 -1.31 -0.01 -4.25
CA LEU A 221 -1.13 -0.27 -2.82
C LEU A 221 -1.85 -1.56 -2.41
N GLY A 222 -3.11 -1.73 -2.81
CA GLY A 222 -3.86 -2.96 -2.58
C GLY A 222 -3.18 -4.18 -3.22
N MET A 223 -2.65 -4.02 -4.45
CA MET A 223 -1.86 -5.04 -5.13
C MET A 223 -0.62 -5.47 -4.34
N ALA A 224 0.21 -4.51 -3.93
CA ALA A 224 1.44 -4.78 -3.18
C ALA A 224 1.14 -5.47 -1.85
N LEU A 225 0.09 -5.06 -1.14
CA LEU A 225 -0.33 -5.72 0.11
C LEU A 225 -0.76 -7.18 -0.09
N MET A 226 -1.44 -7.51 -1.20
CA MET A 226 -1.80 -8.90 -1.50
C MET A 226 -0.56 -9.77 -1.79
N LEU A 227 0.47 -9.20 -2.44
CA LEU A 227 1.76 -9.88 -2.62
C LEU A 227 2.44 -10.15 -1.27
N VAL A 228 2.48 -9.14 -0.38
CA VAL A 228 3.04 -9.29 0.97
C VAL A 228 2.25 -10.32 1.79
N ARG A 229 0.92 -10.32 1.70
CA ARG A 229 0.06 -11.29 2.38
C ARG A 229 0.41 -12.73 1.96
N ASP A 230 0.50 -12.97 0.65
CA ASP A 230 0.82 -14.30 0.12
C ASP A 230 2.24 -14.76 0.52
N GLU A 231 3.18 -13.82 0.63
CA GLU A 231 4.52 -14.08 1.15
C GLU A 231 4.51 -14.49 2.64
N LEU A 232 3.65 -13.88 3.46
CA LEU A 232 3.49 -14.23 4.88
C LEU A 232 2.89 -15.61 5.09
N VAL A 233 2.05 -16.09 4.17
CA VAL A 233 1.49 -17.45 4.22
C VAL A 233 2.52 -18.51 3.84
N ALA A 234 3.41 -18.20 2.88
CA ALA A 234 4.41 -19.15 2.40
C ALA A 234 5.40 -19.57 3.51
N PRO A 235 5.91 -20.81 3.55
CA PRO A 235 7.03 -21.16 4.43
C PRO A 235 8.26 -20.26 4.19
N ALA A 236 9.00 -19.94 5.24
CA ALA A 236 10.22 -19.13 5.12
C ALA A 236 11.20 -19.76 4.12
N GLY A 237 11.67 -18.96 3.15
CA GLY A 237 12.59 -19.41 2.10
C GLY A 237 11.92 -20.12 0.91
N SER A 238 10.59 -20.18 0.85
CA SER A 238 9.86 -20.68 -0.31
C SER A 238 9.32 -19.54 -1.17
N ARG A 239 9.16 -19.77 -2.48
CA ARG A 239 8.53 -18.78 -3.37
C ARG A 239 7.05 -18.63 -2.97
N PRO A 240 6.54 -17.41 -2.79
CA PRO A 240 5.12 -17.17 -2.57
C PRO A 240 4.30 -17.79 -3.71
N ARG A 241 3.26 -18.54 -3.36
CA ARG A 241 2.37 -19.20 -4.32
C ARG A 241 0.89 -19.03 -3.96
N GLY A 242 0.52 -17.94 -3.29
CA GLY A 242 -0.88 -17.63 -3.06
C GLY A 242 -1.62 -17.37 -4.38
N GLU A 243 -2.94 -17.56 -4.37
CA GLU A 243 -3.76 -17.43 -5.59
C GLU A 243 -3.74 -15.99 -6.13
N TRP A 244 -3.56 -14.99 -5.26
CA TRP A 244 -3.46 -13.59 -5.67
C TRP A 244 -2.14 -13.28 -6.33
N THR A 245 -1.01 -13.76 -5.81
CA THR A 245 0.31 -13.63 -6.43
C THR A 245 0.31 -14.24 -7.82
N GLN A 246 -0.23 -15.45 -7.97
CA GLN A 246 -0.31 -16.10 -9.29
C GLN A 246 -1.16 -15.30 -10.28
N PHE A 247 -2.29 -14.73 -9.82
CA PHE A 247 -3.13 -13.89 -10.67
C PHE A 247 -2.44 -12.56 -11.04
N ILE A 248 -1.80 -11.90 -10.07
CA ILE A 248 -1.07 -10.64 -10.26
C ILE A 248 0.11 -10.84 -11.22
N GLU A 249 0.93 -11.87 -11.04
CA GLU A 249 2.04 -12.20 -11.95
C GLU A 249 1.57 -12.51 -13.37
N GLY A 250 0.32 -12.94 -13.57
CA GLY A 250 -0.29 -13.10 -14.89
C GLY A 250 -0.76 -11.80 -15.54
N CYS A 251 -0.90 -10.73 -14.75
CA CYS A 251 -1.43 -9.44 -15.22
C CYS A 251 -0.38 -8.33 -15.26
N VAL A 252 0.55 -8.32 -14.31
CA VAL A 252 1.41 -7.19 -13.94
C VAL A 252 2.85 -7.65 -13.78
N ASP A 253 3.79 -6.85 -14.27
CA ASP A 253 5.19 -6.98 -13.90
C ASP A 253 5.39 -6.51 -12.46
N ILE A 254 5.61 -7.46 -11.56
CA ILE A 254 5.78 -7.21 -10.12
C ILE A 254 7.01 -6.33 -9.79
N ASN A 255 7.92 -6.09 -10.74
CA ASN A 255 9.06 -5.19 -10.53
C ASN A 255 8.71 -3.72 -10.80
N THR A 256 7.66 -3.44 -11.55
CA THR A 256 7.31 -2.07 -11.97
C THR A 256 5.90 -1.68 -11.57
N GLY A 257 5.04 -2.65 -11.25
CA GLY A 257 3.61 -2.44 -11.05
C GLY A 257 2.84 -2.21 -12.36
N LYS A 258 3.53 -2.24 -13.51
CA LYS A 258 2.93 -1.97 -14.82
C LYS A 258 2.30 -3.24 -15.41
N PRO A 259 1.21 -3.14 -16.19
CA PRO A 259 0.63 -4.28 -16.88
C PRO A 259 1.60 -4.94 -17.86
N LEU A 260 1.56 -6.28 -17.97
CA LEU A 260 2.39 -7.04 -18.91
C LEU A 260 1.97 -6.83 -20.37
N THR A 261 0.67 -6.68 -20.60
CA THR A 261 0.07 -6.48 -21.93
C THR A 261 -1.15 -5.57 -21.81
N PHE A 262 -1.62 -5.04 -22.94
CA PHE A 262 -2.89 -4.30 -22.99
C PHE A 262 -4.08 -5.14 -22.50
N GLN A 263 -4.12 -6.43 -22.84
CA GLN A 263 -5.19 -7.32 -22.39
C GLN A 263 -5.13 -7.54 -20.87
N SER A 264 -3.93 -7.74 -20.33
CA SER A 264 -3.71 -7.85 -18.90
C SER A 264 -4.08 -6.56 -18.15
N ALA A 265 -3.78 -5.39 -18.72
CA ALA A 265 -4.18 -4.09 -18.18
C ALA A 265 -5.71 -4.01 -18.04
N ARG A 266 -6.44 -4.42 -19.08
CA ARG A 266 -7.90 -4.46 -19.08
C ARG A 266 -8.45 -5.42 -18.03
N VAL A 267 -7.90 -6.64 -17.93
CA VAL A 267 -8.34 -7.64 -16.94
C VAL A 267 -8.18 -7.10 -15.52
N TRP A 268 -7.02 -6.51 -15.22
CA TRP A 268 -6.77 -5.90 -13.92
C TRP A 268 -7.72 -4.72 -13.66
N GLN A 269 -7.90 -3.83 -14.63
CA GLN A 269 -8.76 -2.65 -14.47
C GLN A 269 -10.23 -3.01 -14.28
N ASP A 270 -10.76 -3.96 -15.07
CA ASP A 270 -12.15 -4.41 -14.97
C ASP A 270 -12.44 -4.97 -13.57
N MET A 271 -11.45 -5.65 -12.95
CA MET A 271 -11.51 -6.12 -11.57
C MET A 271 -11.52 -4.96 -10.57
N VAL A 272 -10.61 -3.98 -10.70
CA VAL A 272 -10.57 -2.80 -9.81
C VAL A 272 -11.89 -2.02 -9.86
N VAL A 273 -12.44 -1.78 -11.05
CA VAL A 273 -13.77 -1.17 -11.25
C VAL A 273 -14.87 -1.98 -10.56
N SER A 274 -14.83 -3.31 -10.67
CA SER A 274 -15.82 -4.19 -10.06
C SER A 274 -15.76 -4.14 -8.52
N ALA A 275 -14.54 -4.13 -7.96
CA ALA A 275 -14.33 -3.99 -6.53
C ALA A 275 -14.77 -2.61 -6.01
N ALA A 276 -14.40 -1.52 -6.71
CA ALA A 276 -14.81 -0.15 -6.35
C ALA A 276 -16.33 0.02 -6.34
N ARG A 277 -17.04 -0.55 -7.34
CA ARG A 277 -18.51 -0.55 -7.36
C ARG A 277 -19.11 -1.30 -6.17
N ALA A 278 -18.53 -2.44 -5.79
CA ALA A 278 -19.00 -3.21 -4.64
C ALA A 278 -18.81 -2.44 -3.32
N VAL A 279 -17.67 -1.75 -3.16
CA VAL A 279 -17.36 -0.92 -1.99
C VAL A 279 -18.28 0.30 -1.90
N ASN A 280 -18.46 1.03 -3.01
CA ASN A 280 -19.39 2.17 -3.07
C ASN A 280 -20.83 1.76 -2.70
N LYS A 281 -21.28 0.59 -3.17
CA LYS A 281 -22.58 0.04 -2.80
C LYS A 281 -22.67 -0.26 -1.30
N ALA A 282 -21.66 -0.89 -0.72
CA ALA A 282 -21.60 -1.19 0.72
C ALA A 282 -21.59 0.09 1.57
N GLY A 283 -20.79 1.09 1.18
CA GLY A 283 -20.73 2.39 1.84
C GLY A 283 -22.07 3.14 1.82
N ALA A 284 -22.78 3.12 0.69
CA ALA A 284 -24.12 3.70 0.59
C ALA A 284 -25.12 3.02 1.53
N SER A 285 -25.11 1.68 1.59
CA SER A 285 -25.98 0.93 2.51
C SER A 285 -25.66 1.20 3.98
N ALA A 286 -24.39 1.35 4.35
CA ALA A 286 -23.99 1.71 5.71
C ALA A 286 -24.46 3.12 6.10
N ALA A 287 -24.35 4.09 5.17
CA ALA A 287 -24.84 5.45 5.39
C ALA A 287 -26.38 5.50 5.52
N GLU A 288 -27.10 4.66 4.78
CA GLU A 288 -28.56 4.54 4.90
C GLU A 288 -29.00 3.86 6.20
N GLY A 289 -28.29 2.81 6.63
CA GLY A 289 -28.53 2.16 7.93
C GLY A 289 -28.26 3.08 9.13
N LYS A 290 -27.40 4.09 8.96
CA LYS A 290 -27.14 5.14 9.94
C LYS A 290 -28.17 6.29 9.92
N LYS A 291 -29.14 6.33 9.01
CA LYS A 291 -30.21 7.34 9.03
C LYS A 291 -31.19 7.10 10.19
N ILE A 292 -30.75 7.60 11.36
CA ILE A 292 -31.46 8.19 12.49
C ILE A 292 -32.75 7.49 12.94
N ASN A 293 -32.68 6.95 14.15
CA ASN A 293 -33.84 6.60 14.95
C ASN A 293 -34.65 7.88 15.24
N PRO A 294 -35.93 8.00 14.80
CA PRO A 294 -36.74 9.20 15.01
C PRO A 294 -36.87 9.62 16.49
N SER A 295 -36.62 8.71 17.43
CA SER A 295 -36.63 8.99 18.87
C SER A 295 -35.46 9.85 19.37
N GLU A 296 -34.31 9.85 18.67
CA GLU A 296 -33.16 10.68 19.05
C GLU A 296 -33.31 12.14 18.59
N VAL A 297 -34.06 12.38 17.50
CA VAL A 297 -34.41 13.73 17.03
C VAL A 297 -35.43 14.40 17.95
N ALA A 298 -36.34 13.61 18.55
CA ALA A 298 -37.33 14.10 19.51
C ALA A 298 -36.71 14.55 20.86
N ALA A 299 -35.53 14.03 21.22
CA ALA A 299 -34.84 14.39 22.47
C ALA A 299 -34.04 15.71 22.39
N LEU A 300 -33.85 16.27 21.19
CA LEU A 300 -33.13 17.53 20.96
C LEU A 300 -34.05 18.73 20.72
N GLN A 301 -35.38 18.53 20.77
CA GLN A 301 -36.40 19.58 20.57
C GLN A 301 -37.40 19.72 21.72
N ALA A 302 -37.13 19.09 22.87
CA ALA A 302 -37.86 19.42 24.10
C ALA A 302 -37.24 20.69 24.73
N PRO A 303 -38.06 21.67 25.16
CA PRO A 303 -37.59 22.95 25.69
C PRO A 303 -36.81 22.84 27.01
#